data_AF-B6FZY0-F1
#
_entry.id   AF-B6FZY0-F1
#
_cell.length_a   1.000
_cell.length_b   1.000
_cell.length_c   1.000
_cell.angle_alpha   90.00
_cell.angle_beta   90.00
_cell.angle_gamma   90.00
#
_symmetry.space_group_name_H-M   'P 1'
#
loop_
_entity.id
_entity.type
_entity.pdbx_description
1 polymer ?
#
loop_
_entity_poly.entity_id
_entity_poly.type
_entity_poly.pdbx_seq_one_letter_code
_entity_poly.pdbx_strand_id
1 'polypeptide(L)'
;MKREPKRTIHLPRIYEHFKGEKYITLLTATHITREEYNEQLFENNLEAFHTEKNYHIQVVEKNGVYRYIGFQDEGELIIYMCVSGKSFGNVYARPVNMFAERLDTKKYPDAKQIYRFEKKMNKLKEVEI
;
A
#
# COMPACT_ATOMS: atom_id res chain seq x y z
N MET A 1 -11.45 -5.83 -27.71
CA MET A 1 -11.34 -5.80 -26.23
C MET A 1 -11.46 -4.36 -25.77
N LYS A 2 -12.52 -3.98 -25.03
CA LYS A 2 -12.57 -2.66 -24.40
C LYS A 2 -11.54 -2.66 -23.25
N ARG A 3 -10.55 -1.77 -23.31
CA ARG A 3 -9.59 -1.59 -22.20
C ARG A 3 -10.39 -1.10 -20.99
N GLU A 4 -10.29 -1.80 -19.86
CA GLU A 4 -10.92 -1.35 -18.63
C GLU A 4 -10.32 0.02 -18.23
N PRO A 5 -11.14 0.95 -17.71
CA PRO A 5 -10.65 2.26 -17.31
C PRO A 5 -9.60 2.11 -16.21
N LYS A 6 -8.44 2.76 -16.41
CA LYS A 6 -7.34 2.76 -15.45
C LYS A 6 -7.82 3.41 -14.14
N ARG A 7 -7.77 2.65 -13.05
CA ARG A 7 -8.16 3.13 -11.72
C ARG A 7 -7.05 3.96 -11.10
N THR A 8 -7.41 5.12 -10.53
CA THR A 8 -6.48 5.99 -9.81
C THR A 8 -6.45 5.67 -8.32
N ILE A 9 -5.24 5.50 -7.76
CA ILE A 9 -5.00 5.46 -6.32
C ILE A 9 -4.59 6.87 -5.87
N HIS A 10 -5.10 7.34 -4.73
CA HIS A 10 -4.80 8.66 -4.19
C HIS A 10 -3.94 8.54 -2.93
N LEU A 11 -2.95 9.42 -2.79
CA LEU A 11 -2.03 9.46 -1.65
C LEU A 11 -1.96 10.87 -1.04
N PRO A 12 -1.88 11.01 0.29
CA PRO A 12 -2.37 10.04 1.27
C PRO A 12 -3.91 9.97 1.23
N ARG A 13 -4.49 8.79 1.43
CA ARG A 13 -5.95 8.63 1.47
C ARG A 13 -6.40 7.39 2.23
N ILE A 14 -7.53 7.50 2.94
CA ILE A 14 -8.20 6.39 3.60
C ILE A 14 -8.95 5.52 2.59
N TYR A 15 -8.72 4.21 2.67
CA TYR A 15 -9.42 3.16 1.97
C TYR A 15 -10.01 2.17 2.98
N GLU A 16 -11.13 1.55 2.65
CA GLU A 16 -11.69 0.42 3.41
C GLU A 16 -11.48 -0.87 2.64
N HIS A 17 -10.89 -1.86 3.28
CA HIS A 17 -10.79 -3.19 2.75
C HIS A 17 -12.16 -3.89 2.85
N PHE A 18 -12.51 -4.76 1.89
CA PHE A 18 -13.81 -5.42 1.85
C PHE A 18 -14.15 -6.27 3.10
N LYS A 19 -13.17 -6.54 3.97
CA LYS A 19 -13.34 -7.20 5.27
C LYS A 19 -13.59 -6.23 6.44
N GLY A 20 -13.72 -4.93 6.18
CA GLY A 20 -14.16 -3.90 7.13
C GLY A 20 -13.07 -3.05 7.77
N GLU A 21 -11.80 -3.48 7.79
CA GLU A 21 -10.71 -2.64 8.29
C GLU A 21 -10.39 -1.48 7.33
N LYS A 22 -10.06 -0.32 7.90
CA LYS A 22 -9.67 0.90 7.21
C LYS A 22 -8.17 1.08 7.24
N TYR A 23 -7.62 1.57 6.15
CA TYR A 23 -6.20 1.77 5.94
C TYR A 23 -5.95 3.14 5.33
N ILE A 24 -4.86 3.80 5.72
CA ILE A 24 -4.37 5.01 5.05
C ILE A 24 -3.20 4.62 4.15
N THR A 25 -3.29 5.00 2.88
CA THR A 25 -2.18 4.90 1.94
C THR A 25 -1.19 6.04 2.20
N LEU A 26 0.10 5.73 2.18
CA LEU A 26 1.17 6.66 2.57
C LEU A 26 1.97 7.13 1.35
N LEU A 27 2.57 6.17 0.63
CA LEU A 27 3.53 6.41 -0.45
C LEU A 27 3.58 5.19 -1.39
N THR A 28 4.29 5.33 -2.51
CA THR A 28 4.72 4.17 -3.31
C THR A 28 6.22 3.94 -3.17
N ALA A 29 6.65 2.69 -3.29
CA ALA A 29 8.06 2.31 -3.26
C ALA A 29 8.39 1.35 -4.40
N THR A 30 9.61 1.44 -4.92
CA THR A 30 10.14 0.55 -5.97
C THR A 30 11.38 -0.19 -5.48
N HIS A 31 11.73 -1.32 -6.10
CA HIS A 31 12.89 -2.10 -5.65
C HIS A 31 14.17 -1.26 -5.72
N ILE A 32 14.99 -1.31 -4.68
CA ILE A 32 16.29 -0.64 -4.66
C ILE A 32 17.21 -1.23 -5.74
N THR A 33 17.95 -0.42 -6.49
CA THR A 33 18.95 -0.98 -7.41
C THR A 33 20.21 -1.40 -6.65
N ARG A 34 21.03 -2.26 -7.26
CA ARG A 34 22.32 -2.66 -6.68
C ARG A 34 23.27 -1.48 -6.49
N GLU A 35 23.24 -0.53 -7.41
CA GLU A 35 24.03 0.70 -7.34
C GLU A 35 23.60 1.56 -6.15
N GLU A 36 22.29 1.80 -6.02
CA GLU A 36 21.72 2.58 -4.92
C GLU A 36 22.01 1.98 -3.54
N TYR A 37 22.06 0.65 -3.44
CA TYR A 37 22.37 -0.07 -2.21
C TYR A 37 23.81 0.12 -1.74
N ASN A 38 24.77 0.32 -2.66
CA ASN A 38 26.19 0.41 -2.31
C ASN A 38 26.60 1.80 -1.77
N GLU A 39 25.77 2.82 -1.92
CA GLU A 39 26.03 4.21 -1.50
C GLU A 39 25.63 4.49 -0.02
N GLN A 40 25.76 3.49 0.85
CA GLN A 40 25.07 3.38 2.15
C GLN A 40 25.35 4.51 3.16
N LEU A 41 24.28 5.24 3.50
CA LEU A 41 23.80 5.53 4.86
C LEU A 41 22.27 5.62 4.80
N PHE A 42 21.55 4.59 5.28
CA PHE A 42 20.09 4.64 5.38
C PHE A 42 19.72 5.07 6.80
N GLU A 43 19.53 6.38 6.99
CA GLU A 43 18.99 6.91 8.24
C GLU A 43 17.46 6.90 8.14
N ASN A 44 16.82 6.09 8.99
CA ASN A 44 15.38 5.88 9.11
C ASN A 44 14.77 4.93 8.06
N ASN A 45 14.30 3.78 8.54
CA ASN A 45 13.67 2.75 7.72
C ASN A 45 12.24 2.51 8.24
N LEU A 46 11.27 2.43 7.33
CA LEU A 46 9.92 1.99 7.63
C LEU A 46 9.82 0.49 7.32
N GLU A 47 9.54 -0.32 8.32
CA GLU A 47 9.25 -1.74 8.11
C GLU A 47 7.80 -1.94 7.66
N ALA A 48 7.59 -2.74 6.61
CA ALA A 48 6.26 -3.06 6.10
C ALA A 48 6.11 -4.57 5.80
N PHE A 49 4.96 -5.16 6.13
CA PHE A 49 4.66 -6.56 5.81
C PHE A 49 4.15 -6.70 4.36
N HIS A 50 4.87 -7.48 3.55
CA HIS A 50 4.50 -7.70 2.15
C HIS A 50 3.38 -8.73 2.01
N THR A 51 2.16 -8.28 1.68
CA THR A 51 0.94 -9.11 1.79
C THR A 51 0.86 -10.29 0.83
N GLU A 52 1.58 -10.23 -0.29
CA GLU A 52 1.56 -11.30 -1.31
C GLU A 52 2.69 -12.31 -1.17
N LYS A 53 3.73 -11.95 -0.41
CA LYS A 53 4.93 -12.78 -0.26
C LYS A 53 5.14 -13.24 1.17
N ASN A 54 4.39 -12.67 2.12
CA ASN A 54 4.38 -13.04 3.53
C ASN A 54 5.74 -12.87 4.24
N TYR A 55 6.43 -11.77 3.98
CA TYR A 55 7.68 -11.40 4.67
C TYR A 55 7.77 -9.89 4.85
N HIS A 56 8.66 -9.43 5.73
CA HIS A 56 8.87 -8.00 6.01
C HIS A 56 9.91 -7.39 5.05
N ILE A 57 9.60 -6.20 4.52
CA ILE A 57 10.52 -5.36 3.74
C ILE A 57 10.91 -4.12 4.53
N GLN A 58 12.07 -3.56 4.21
CA GLN A 58 12.47 -2.23 4.67
C GLN A 58 12.20 -1.21 3.56
N VAL A 59 11.54 -0.12 3.89
CA VAL A 59 11.29 1.01 2.98
C VAL A 59 12.19 2.16 3.41
N VAL A 60 12.99 2.65 2.48
CA VAL A 60 13.97 3.73 2.67
C VAL A 60 13.70 4.86 1.69
N GLU A 61 14.01 6.08 2.10
CA GLU A 61 13.96 7.25 1.21
C GLU A 61 15.35 7.47 0.59
N LYS A 62 15.39 7.74 -0.71
CA LYS A 62 16.61 8.09 -1.44
C LYS A 62 16.29 9.14 -2.50
N ASN A 63 16.86 10.34 -2.36
CA ASN A 63 16.76 11.44 -3.32
C ASN A 63 15.30 11.85 -3.67
N GLY A 64 14.42 11.90 -2.68
CA GLY A 64 12.99 12.17 -2.81
C GLY A 64 12.15 10.97 -3.27
N VAL A 65 12.75 9.78 -3.42
CA VAL A 65 12.07 8.57 -3.93
C VAL A 65 12.15 7.46 -2.90
N TYR A 66 11.05 6.77 -2.66
CA TYR A 66 11.05 5.63 -1.74
C TYR A 66 11.44 4.34 -2.46
N ARG A 67 12.38 3.62 -1.86
CA ARG A 67 12.84 2.31 -2.29
C ARG A 67 12.46 1.26 -1.26
N TYR A 68 12.28 0.01 -1.70
CA TYR A 68 12.22 -1.11 -0.78
C TYR A 68 13.42 -2.05 -0.94
N ILE A 69 13.87 -2.56 0.21
CA ILE A 69 14.91 -3.56 0.36
C ILE A 69 14.20 -4.84 0.83
N GLY A 70 14.36 -5.93 0.07
CA GLY A 70 13.64 -7.18 0.28
C GLY A 70 13.99 -8.24 -0.75
N PHE A 71 13.21 -9.32 -0.82
CA PHE A 71 13.35 -10.30 -1.89
C PHE A 71 13.09 -9.61 -3.26
N GLN A 72 13.72 -10.15 -4.31
CA GLN A 72 13.59 -9.64 -5.67
C GLN A 72 12.13 -9.75 -6.12
N ASP A 73 11.37 -8.68 -5.92
CA ASP A 73 10.04 -8.49 -6.46
C ASP A 73 10.11 -7.43 -7.54
N GLU A 74 9.47 -7.69 -8.67
CA GLU A 74 9.47 -6.80 -9.82
C GLU A 74 8.19 -5.97 -9.77
N GLY A 75 8.26 -4.75 -9.24
CA GLY A 75 7.10 -3.86 -9.29
C GLY A 75 7.15 -2.64 -8.38
N GLU A 76 6.10 -1.85 -8.51
CA GLU A 76 5.80 -0.74 -7.60
C GLU A 76 4.81 -1.21 -6.53
N LEU A 77 5.14 -0.92 -5.28
CA LEU A 77 4.32 -1.26 -4.11
C LEU A 77 3.63 -0.01 -3.58
N ILE A 78 2.38 -0.16 -3.14
CA ILE A 78 1.71 0.79 -2.26
C ILE A 78 2.07 0.43 -0.82
N ILE A 79 2.54 1.43 -0.07
CA ILE A 79 2.77 1.34 1.37
C ILE A 79 1.58 1.97 2.08
N TYR A 80 0.97 1.23 3.00
CA TYR A 80 -0.25 1.63 3.69
C TYR A 80 -0.30 1.11 5.13
N MET A 81 -0.93 1.88 6.02
CA MET A 81 -1.04 1.57 7.44
C MET A 81 -2.49 1.33 7.82
N CYS A 82 -2.75 0.33 8.67
CA CYS A 82 -4.07 0.10 9.23
C CYS A 82 -4.41 1.16 10.28
N VAL A 83 -5.59 1.76 10.17
CA VAL A 83 -6.04 2.88 11.02
C VAL A 83 -7.32 2.54 11.80
N SER A 84 -7.70 1.26 11.86
CA SER A 84 -8.86 0.79 12.64
C SER A 84 -8.77 -0.70 12.92
N GLY A 85 -9.45 -1.17 13.96
CA GLY A 85 -9.59 -2.61 14.19
C GLY A 85 -8.35 -3.25 14.84
N LYS A 86 -8.18 -4.56 14.63
CA LYS A 86 -7.22 -5.37 15.40
C LYS A 86 -5.79 -5.17 14.94
N SER A 87 -5.60 -4.83 13.67
CA SER A 87 -4.28 -4.58 13.08
C SER A 87 -3.87 -3.12 13.12
N PHE A 88 -4.51 -2.27 13.95
CA PHE A 88 -4.19 -0.85 14.05
C PHE A 88 -2.68 -0.59 14.22
N GLY A 89 -2.13 0.31 13.41
CA GLY A 89 -0.71 0.66 13.42
C GLY A 89 0.17 -0.24 12.55
N ASN A 90 -0.29 -1.42 12.15
CA ASN A 90 0.48 -2.28 11.25
C ASN A 90 0.64 -1.64 9.86
N VAL A 91 1.85 -1.75 9.32
CA VAL A 91 2.22 -1.22 8.01
C VAL A 91 2.39 -2.38 7.03
N TYR A 92 1.85 -2.19 5.83
CA TYR A 92 1.75 -3.21 4.79
C TYR A 92 2.29 -2.69 3.47
N ALA A 93 2.76 -3.63 2.66
CA ALA A 93 3.17 -3.41 1.29
C ALA A 93 2.42 -4.36 0.36
N ARG A 94 1.89 -3.82 -0.74
CA ARG A 94 1.15 -4.60 -1.75
C ARG A 94 1.42 -4.06 -3.15
N PRO A 95 1.55 -4.93 -4.16
CA PRO A 95 1.65 -4.48 -5.55
C PRO A 95 0.51 -3.53 -5.94
N VAL A 96 0.85 -2.41 -6.60
CA VAL A 96 -0.10 -1.35 -7.01
C VAL A 96 -1.30 -1.92 -7.77
N ASN A 97 -1.04 -2.83 -8.72
CA ASN A 97 -2.08 -3.49 -9.51
C ASN A 97 -3.04 -4.33 -8.65
N MET A 98 -2.52 -5.05 -7.65
CA MET A 98 -3.31 -5.88 -6.74
C MET A 98 -4.04 -5.07 -5.67
N PHE A 99 -3.56 -3.87 -5.35
CA PHE A 99 -4.31 -2.92 -4.51
C PHE A 99 -5.48 -2.30 -5.28
N ALA A 100 -5.27 -1.98 -6.56
CA ALA A 100 -6.29 -1.41 -7.44
C ALA A 100 -7.35 -2.43 -7.92
N GLU A 101 -7.08 -3.72 -7.79
CA GLU A 101 -7.87 -4.82 -8.35
C GLU A 101 -9.33 -4.84 -7.86
N ARG A 102 -10.23 -5.25 -8.76
CA ARG A 102 -11.61 -5.60 -8.43
C ARG A 102 -11.62 -6.76 -7.44
N LEU A 103 -12.67 -6.79 -6.62
CA LEU A 103 -12.88 -7.94 -5.75
C LEU A 103 -13.27 -9.15 -6.59
N ASP A 104 -12.68 -10.30 -6.26
CA ASP A 104 -13.13 -11.59 -6.81
C ASP A 104 -14.47 -11.96 -6.16
N THR A 105 -15.57 -11.64 -6.85
CA THR A 105 -16.94 -11.90 -6.38
C THR A 105 -17.32 -13.37 -6.45
N LYS A 106 -16.56 -14.22 -7.16
CA LYS A 106 -16.78 -15.68 -7.11
C LYS A 106 -16.28 -16.23 -5.78
N LYS A 107 -15.12 -15.74 -5.34
CA LYS A 107 -14.53 -16.13 -4.05
C LYS A 107 -15.25 -15.48 -2.86
N TYR A 108 -15.78 -14.28 -3.03
CA TYR A 108 -16.46 -13.51 -1.98
C TYR A 108 -17.84 -13.04 -2.47
N PRO A 109 -18.83 -13.95 -2.60
CA PRO A 109 -20.14 -13.62 -3.17
C PRO A 109 -20.94 -12.61 -2.33
N ASP A 110 -20.74 -12.62 -1.01
CA ASP A 110 -21.49 -11.76 -0.07
C ASP A 110 -20.86 -10.36 0.12
N ALA A 111 -19.72 -10.11 -0.52
CA ALA A 111 -19.02 -8.84 -0.35
C ALA A 111 -19.71 -7.72 -1.11
N LYS A 112 -19.99 -6.62 -0.40
CA LYS A 112 -20.73 -5.46 -0.94
C LYS A 112 -19.86 -4.52 -1.79
N GLN A 113 -18.54 -4.64 -1.69
CA GLN A 113 -17.59 -3.79 -2.41
C GLN A 113 -17.31 -4.31 -3.82
N ILE A 114 -17.09 -3.40 -4.77
CA ILE A 114 -16.67 -3.73 -6.14
C ILE A 114 -15.15 -3.97 -6.19
N TYR A 115 -14.40 -3.26 -5.34
CA TYR A 115 -12.95 -3.35 -5.26
C TYR A 115 -12.50 -3.87 -3.91
N ARG A 116 -11.32 -4.52 -3.86
CA ARG A 116 -10.73 -5.00 -2.60
C ARG A 116 -10.58 -3.87 -1.58
N PHE A 117 -10.16 -2.71 -2.05
CA PHE A 117 -10.03 -1.47 -1.28
C PHE A 117 -10.91 -0.40 -1.91
N GLU A 118 -11.77 0.28 -1.15
CA GLU A 118 -12.59 1.39 -1.64
C GLU A 118 -12.24 2.70 -0.94
N LYS A 119 -12.04 3.77 -1.73
CA LYS A 119 -11.68 5.10 -1.23
C LYS A 119 -12.80 5.63 -0.34
N LYS A 120 -12.45 6.15 0.84
CA LYS A 120 -13.41 6.82 1.73
C LYS A 120 -13.24 8.33 1.68
N MET A 121 -14.37 9.01 1.61
CA MET A 121 -14.45 10.47 1.72
C MET A 121 -14.65 10.84 3.19
N ASN A 122 -13.66 10.56 4.02
CA ASN A 122 -13.70 11.04 5.40
C ASN A 122 -13.11 12.44 5.43
N LYS A 123 -13.79 13.38 6.07
CA LYS A 123 -13.15 14.61 6.54
C LYS A 123 -12.14 14.19 7.61
N LEU A 124 -10.87 14.48 7.40
CA LEU A 124 -9.91 14.39 8.50
C LEU A 124 -10.41 15.33 9.59
N LYS A 125 -10.26 14.93 10.85
CA LYS A 125 -10.63 15.79 11.98
C LYS A 125 -9.68 16.98 11.93
N GLU A 126 -10.23 18.17 11.69
CA GLU A 126 -9.49 19.42 11.79
C GLU A 126 -9.38 19.77 13.28
N VAL A 127 -8.16 20.08 13.71
CA VAL A 127 -7.89 20.61 15.05
C VAL A 127 -7.28 21.97 14.84
N GLU A 128 -7.99 23.01 15.26
CA GLU A 128 -7.45 24.37 15.32
C GLU A 128 -6.47 24.44 16.49
N ILE A 129 -5.30 25.05 16.26
CA ILE A 129 -4.22 25.24 17.24
C ILE A 129 -4.21 26.70 17.67
#